data_AF-A0A060WVZ4-F1
#
_entry.id   AF-A0A060WVZ4-F1
#
_cell.length_a   1.000
_cell.length_b   1.000
_cell.length_c   1.000
_cell.angle_alpha   90.00
_cell.angle_beta   90.00
_cell.angle_gamma   90.00
#
_symmetry.space_group_name_H-M   'P 1'
#
loop_
_entity.id
_entity.type
_entity.pdbx_description
1 polymer ?
#
loop_
_entity_poly.entity_id
_entity_poly.type
_entity_poly.pdbx_seq_one_letter_code
_entity_poly.pdbx_strand_id
1 'polypeptide(L)'
;MALNKLYLTLCKLESIYPEAAFIVAGDFNKANLKTRLPKLYQHIDCATRAGKTLDHCYSNFRDAYKALPCSPFGKADHDSILLIPAYRQKLKQEAPALRSVQRWSDQSDFTLQDCFHHVDWDMFRIASDNNIDEYADSVSEFIRTCVEDVVPIATIKTFPNQKLWIDGSIRVKLKG
;
A
#
# COMPACT_ATOMS: atom_id res chain seq x y z
N MET A 1 -9.94 26.99 -30.45
CA MET A 1 -10.10 27.79 -29.21
C MET A 1 -10.20 26.92 -27.95
N ALA A 2 -11.10 25.92 -27.90
CA ALA A 2 -11.29 25.06 -26.73
C ALA A 2 -10.05 24.25 -26.29
N LEU A 3 -9.34 23.61 -27.22
CA LEU A 3 -8.15 22.80 -26.91
C LEU A 3 -7.01 23.63 -26.29
N ASN A 4 -6.89 24.90 -26.68
CA ASN A 4 -5.88 25.80 -26.12
C ASN A 4 -6.23 26.20 -24.68
N LYS A 5 -7.52 26.40 -24.41
CA LYS A 5 -8.00 26.68 -23.05
C LYS A 5 -7.77 25.47 -22.13
N LEU A 6 -8.06 24.26 -22.62
CA LEU A 6 -7.79 23.03 -21.88
C LEU A 6 -6.29 22.88 -21.57
N TYR A 7 -5.43 23.10 -22.57
CA TYR A 7 -3.97 23.08 -22.40
C TYR A 7 -3.51 24.05 -21.31
N LEU A 8 -3.90 25.33 -21.39
CA LEU A 8 -3.49 26.35 -20.42
C LEU A 8 -3.98 26.02 -19.00
N THR A 9 -5.20 25.51 -18.87
CA THR A 9 -5.74 25.06 -17.57
C THR A 9 -4.92 23.90 -17.00
N LEU A 10 -4.57 22.90 -17.82
CA LEU A 10 -3.77 21.77 -17.38
C LEU A 10 -2.36 22.19 -16.95
N CYS A 11 -1.68 23.02 -17.75
CA CYS A 11 -0.37 23.55 -17.36
C CYS A 11 -0.41 24.33 -16.04
N LYS A 12 -1.47 25.11 -15.82
CA LYS A 12 -1.67 25.82 -14.55
C LYS A 12 -1.90 24.86 -13.38
N LEU A 13 -2.69 23.79 -13.58
CA LEU A 13 -2.95 22.85 -12.50
C LEU A 13 -1.73 21.98 -12.18
N GLU A 14 -0.98 21.55 -13.20
CA GLU A 14 0.28 20.82 -13.03
C GLU A 14 1.32 21.63 -12.24
N SER A 15 1.37 22.96 -12.41
CA SER A 15 2.30 23.79 -11.64
C SER A 15 1.88 23.98 -10.19
N ILE A 16 0.58 23.92 -9.89
CA ILE A 16 0.06 24.03 -8.52
C ILE A 16 0.14 22.68 -7.79
N TYR A 17 -0.09 21.57 -8.50
CA TYR A 17 -0.18 20.22 -7.94
C TYR A 17 0.68 19.21 -8.71
N PRO A 18 2.02 19.27 -8.58
CA PRO A 18 2.93 18.46 -9.39
C PRO A 18 2.76 16.94 -9.21
N GLU A 19 2.36 16.50 -8.02
CA GLU A 19 2.19 15.08 -7.68
C GLU A 19 0.73 14.59 -7.77
N ALA A 20 -0.20 15.44 -8.25
CA ALA A 20 -1.60 15.04 -8.35
C ALA A 20 -1.84 14.06 -9.51
N ALA A 21 -2.86 13.23 -9.33
CA ALA A 21 -3.42 12.43 -10.41
C ALA A 21 -4.28 13.32 -11.31
N PHE A 22 -3.86 13.49 -12.57
CA PHE A 22 -4.65 14.20 -13.58
C PHE A 22 -5.34 13.21 -14.50
N ILE A 23 -6.66 13.32 -14.62
CA ILE A 23 -7.46 12.53 -15.55
C ILE A 23 -8.28 13.49 -16.41
N VAL A 24 -8.10 13.41 -17.73
CA VAL A 24 -8.84 14.20 -18.71
C VAL A 24 -9.54 13.24 -19.65
N ALA A 25 -10.87 13.18 -19.55
CA ALA A 25 -11.68 12.26 -20.33
C ALA A 25 -12.87 12.97 -20.98
N GLY A 26 -13.29 12.44 -22.14
CA GLY A 26 -14.49 12.91 -22.84
C GLY A 26 -14.43 12.60 -24.33
N ASP A 27 -15.41 13.11 -25.07
CA ASP A 27 -15.45 13.07 -26.52
C ASP A 27 -14.57 14.18 -27.11
N PHE A 28 -13.46 13.77 -27.74
CA PHE A 28 -12.54 14.69 -28.40
C PHE A 28 -12.82 14.83 -29.90
N ASN A 29 -13.75 14.03 -30.45
CA ASN A 29 -14.04 13.93 -31.88
C ASN A 29 -12.78 13.71 -32.73
N LYS A 30 -12.13 14.79 -33.17
CA LYS A 30 -10.90 14.76 -33.99
C LYS A 30 -9.67 15.32 -33.26
N ALA A 31 -9.83 15.84 -32.04
CA ALA A 31 -8.76 16.48 -31.30
C ALA A 31 -7.85 15.45 -30.63
N ASN A 32 -6.55 15.69 -30.64
CA ASN A 32 -5.56 14.82 -30.00
C ASN A 32 -4.63 15.66 -29.11
N LEU A 33 -4.52 15.29 -27.84
CA LEU A 33 -3.69 16.00 -26.87
C LEU A 33 -2.23 15.56 -26.87
N LYS A 34 -1.88 14.41 -27.48
CA LYS A 34 -0.49 13.91 -27.50
C LYS A 34 0.51 14.93 -28.06
N THR A 35 0.09 15.71 -29.07
CA THR A 35 0.95 16.71 -29.70
C THR A 35 1.17 17.96 -28.86
N ARG A 36 0.31 18.23 -27.88
CA ARG A 36 0.37 19.44 -27.02
C ARG A 36 0.83 19.13 -25.61
N LEU A 37 0.56 17.94 -25.10
CA LEU A 37 0.87 17.51 -23.73
C LEU A 37 1.56 16.15 -23.76
N PRO A 38 2.88 16.10 -24.04
CA PRO A 38 3.61 14.84 -24.16
C PRO A 38 3.70 14.05 -22.86
N LYS A 39 3.42 14.70 -21.71
CA LYS A 39 3.38 14.07 -20.39
C LYS A 39 2.08 13.32 -20.11
N LEU A 40 1.05 13.52 -20.94
CA LEU A 40 -0.23 12.83 -20.80
C LEU A 40 -0.30 11.62 -21.73
N TYR A 41 -0.61 10.47 -21.15
CA TYR A 41 -0.75 9.18 -21.81
C TYR A 41 -2.22 8.90 -22.06
N GLN A 42 -2.55 8.51 -23.29
CA GLN A 42 -3.90 8.17 -23.70
C GLN A 42 -4.16 6.68 -23.43
N HIS A 43 -5.33 6.33 -22.89
CA HIS A 43 -5.66 4.98 -22.40
C HIS A 43 -6.76 4.23 -23.18
N ILE A 44 -7.43 4.86 -24.14
CA ILE A 44 -8.52 4.25 -24.93
C ILE A 44 -8.03 3.96 -26.35
N ASP A 45 -7.86 2.69 -26.67
CA ASP A 45 -7.36 2.17 -27.94
C ASP A 45 -8.42 1.42 -28.77
N CYS A 46 -9.67 1.38 -28.30
CA CYS A 46 -10.80 0.75 -28.96
C CYS A 46 -11.76 1.77 -29.60
N ALA A 47 -12.60 1.29 -30.53
CA ALA A 47 -13.64 2.11 -31.13
C ALA A 47 -14.70 2.49 -30.08
N THR A 48 -15.16 3.74 -30.14
CA THR A 48 -16.19 4.28 -29.23
C THR A 48 -17.44 4.74 -29.98
N ARG A 49 -17.37 4.89 -31.30
CA ARG A 49 -18.54 5.14 -32.15
C ARG A 49 -18.30 4.69 -33.58
N ALA A 50 -19.14 3.79 -34.08
CA ALA A 50 -19.15 3.36 -35.49
C ALA A 50 -17.75 3.03 -36.06
N GLY A 51 -16.94 2.29 -35.28
CA GLY A 51 -15.58 1.90 -35.66
C GLY A 51 -14.50 2.98 -35.50
N LYS A 52 -14.84 4.15 -34.94
CA LYS A 52 -13.90 5.26 -34.67
C LYS A 52 -13.68 5.45 -33.18
N THR A 53 -12.47 5.83 -32.80
CA THR A 53 -12.12 6.24 -31.42
C THR A 53 -12.23 7.75 -31.32
N LEU A 54 -13.40 8.23 -30.86
CA LEU A 54 -13.66 9.67 -30.68
C LEU A 54 -13.45 10.09 -29.22
N ASP A 55 -13.76 9.19 -28.30
CA ASP A 55 -13.55 9.39 -26.88
C ASP A 55 -12.12 9.05 -26.50
N HIS A 56 -11.53 9.92 -25.68
CA HIS A 56 -10.19 9.70 -25.17
C HIS A 56 -10.19 9.89 -23.66
N CYS A 57 -9.30 9.14 -23.00
CA CYS A 57 -8.94 9.37 -21.61
C CYS A 57 -7.43 9.53 -21.54
N TYR A 58 -6.97 10.63 -20.95
CA TYR A 58 -5.57 10.96 -20.76
C TYR A 58 -5.23 11.02 -19.27
N SER A 59 -4.06 10.53 -18.87
CA SER A 59 -3.52 10.78 -17.52
C SER A 59 -2.00 10.95 -17.51
N ASN A 60 -1.46 11.51 -16.43
CA ASN A 60 -0.02 11.62 -16.22
C ASN A 60 0.66 10.29 -15.85
N PHE A 61 -0.09 9.19 -15.76
CA PHE A 61 0.44 7.86 -15.46
C PHE A 61 0.48 7.01 -16.73
N ARG A 62 1.67 6.53 -17.09
CA ARG A 62 1.84 5.60 -18.21
C ARG A 62 1.24 4.24 -17.86
N ASP A 63 0.57 3.62 -18.83
CA ASP A 63 0.02 2.26 -18.74
C ASP A 63 -0.81 2.03 -17.47
N ALA A 64 -1.57 3.06 -17.06
CA ALA A 64 -2.33 3.04 -15.81
C ALA A 64 -3.66 2.31 -15.94
N TYR A 65 -4.26 2.33 -17.13
CA TYR A 65 -5.58 1.78 -17.38
C TYR A 65 -5.60 0.94 -18.66
N LYS A 66 -6.41 -0.12 -18.63
CA LYS A 66 -6.85 -0.84 -19.81
C LYS A 66 -8.30 -0.45 -20.10
N ALA A 67 -8.56 0.00 -21.32
CA ALA A 67 -9.93 0.25 -21.78
C ALA A 67 -10.63 -1.06 -22.16
N LEU A 68 -11.84 -1.23 -21.65
CA LEU A 68 -12.76 -2.27 -22.07
C LEU A 68 -14.00 -1.63 -22.69
N PRO A 69 -14.32 -1.92 -23.96
CA PRO A 69 -15.56 -1.46 -24.55
C PRO A 69 -16.76 -2.16 -23.92
N CYS A 70 -17.82 -1.41 -23.71
CA CYS A 70 -19.08 -1.82 -23.14
C CYS A 70 -20.23 -1.26 -23.98
N SER A 71 -21.40 -1.88 -23.89
CA SER A 71 -22.57 -1.43 -24.65
C SER A 71 -22.91 0.03 -24.34
N PRO A 72 -23.49 0.78 -25.30
CA PRO A 72 -23.96 2.13 -25.08
C PRO A 72 -24.94 2.21 -23.90
N PHE A 73 -24.90 3.32 -23.16
CA PHE A 73 -25.91 3.59 -22.15
C PHE A 73 -27.22 4.04 -22.81
N GLY A 74 -28.27 3.23 -22.66
CA GLY A 74 -29.60 3.56 -23.17
C GLY A 74 -29.61 3.74 -24.70
N LYS A 75 -29.87 4.98 -25.15
CA LYS A 75 -29.96 5.34 -26.58
C LYS A 75 -28.73 6.12 -27.08
N ALA A 76 -27.62 6.11 -26.35
CA ALA A 76 -26.39 6.74 -26.81
C ALA A 76 -25.91 6.09 -28.11
N ASP A 77 -25.36 6.90 -29.01
CA ASP A 77 -24.71 6.44 -30.24
C ASP A 77 -23.19 6.22 -30.06
N HIS A 78 -22.68 6.43 -28.85
CA HIS A 78 -21.34 6.07 -28.41
C HIS A 78 -21.39 4.85 -27.48
N ASP A 79 -20.45 3.92 -27.68
CA ASP A 79 -20.16 2.82 -26.77
C ASP A 79 -19.58 3.37 -25.46
N SER A 80 -19.92 2.73 -24.34
CA SER A 80 -19.34 3.10 -23.05
C SER A 80 -17.98 2.43 -22.87
N ILE A 81 -17.06 3.06 -22.14
CA ILE A 81 -15.73 2.50 -21.87
C ILE A 81 -15.53 2.31 -20.37
N LEU A 82 -15.24 1.09 -19.96
CA LEU A 82 -14.79 0.77 -18.60
C LEU A 82 -13.25 0.80 -18.55
N LEU A 83 -12.69 1.72 -17.76
CA LEU A 83 -11.26 1.78 -17.51
C LEU A 83 -10.92 0.93 -16.28
N ILE A 84 -10.22 -0.19 -16.49
CA ILE A 84 -9.72 -1.03 -15.40
C ILE A 84 -8.27 -0.67 -15.13
N PRO A 85 -7.85 -0.50 -13.86
CA PRO A 85 -6.44 -0.34 -13.53
C PRO A 85 -5.60 -1.45 -14.15
N ALA A 86 -4.61 -1.08 -14.96
CA ALA A 86 -3.66 -2.03 -15.53
C ALA A 86 -2.67 -2.52 -14.46
N TYR A 87 -2.42 -1.70 -13.43
CA TYR A 87 -1.68 -2.12 -12.25
C TYR A 87 -2.43 -3.25 -11.52
N ARG A 88 -1.83 -4.44 -11.50
CA ARG A 88 -2.26 -5.52 -10.61
C ARG A 88 -1.70 -5.24 -9.22
N GLN A 89 -2.59 -5.11 -8.23
CA GLN A 89 -2.23 -4.95 -6.83
C GLN A 89 -1.13 -5.93 -6.41
N LYS A 90 -0.04 -5.45 -5.79
CA LYS A 90 1.08 -6.26 -5.25
C LYS A 90 0.65 -7.51 -4.48
N LEU A 91 -0.51 -7.47 -3.82
CA LEU A 91 -1.13 -8.62 -3.13
C LEU A 91 -1.31 -9.86 -4.04
N LYS A 92 -1.50 -9.65 -5.36
CA LYS A 92 -1.65 -10.70 -6.37
C LYS A 92 -0.34 -11.05 -7.08
N GLN A 93 0.74 -10.32 -6.82
CA GLN A 93 2.04 -10.50 -7.48
C GLN A 93 3.05 -11.22 -6.58
N GLU A 94 3.00 -11.01 -5.27
CA GLU A 94 3.95 -11.59 -4.32
C GLU A 94 3.26 -12.67 -3.46
N ALA A 95 3.88 -13.85 -3.38
CA ALA A 95 3.40 -14.92 -2.54
C ALA A 95 3.45 -14.51 -1.05
N PRO A 96 2.48 -14.92 -0.21
CA PRO A 96 2.53 -14.64 1.20
C PRO A 96 3.78 -15.27 1.83
N ALA A 97 4.46 -14.51 2.68
CA ALA A 97 5.67 -14.97 3.37
C ALA A 97 5.33 -15.57 4.73
N LEU A 98 5.97 -16.69 5.07
CA LEU A 98 5.98 -17.22 6.42
C LEU A 98 7.04 -16.47 7.24
N ARG A 99 6.67 -16.03 8.44
CA ARG A 99 7.58 -15.39 9.39
C ARG A 99 7.39 -15.98 10.77
N SER A 100 8.51 -16.20 11.46
CA SER A 100 8.52 -16.57 12.87
C SER A 100 8.41 -15.31 13.73
N VAL A 101 7.50 -15.30 14.69
CA VAL A 101 7.30 -14.18 15.63
C VAL A 101 7.15 -14.72 17.04
N GLN A 102 7.63 -13.98 18.04
CA GLN A 102 7.29 -14.24 19.44
C GLN A 102 5.80 -13.97 19.66
N ARG A 103 5.09 -14.95 20.22
CA ARG A 103 3.65 -14.85 20.49
C ARG A 103 3.44 -14.61 21.99
N TRP A 104 3.26 -13.35 22.33
CA TRP A 104 2.86 -12.90 23.67
C TRP A 104 1.44 -13.33 23.99
N SER A 105 1.22 -13.66 25.26
CA SER A 105 -0.04 -14.10 25.84
C SER A 105 -0.10 -13.66 27.30
N ASP A 106 -1.31 -13.57 27.87
CA ASP A 106 -1.47 -13.23 29.30
C ASP A 106 -0.67 -14.18 30.21
N GLN A 107 -0.56 -15.46 29.81
CA GLN A 107 0.23 -16.46 30.54
C GLN A 107 1.74 -16.17 30.49
N SER A 108 2.28 -15.85 29.30
CA SER A 108 3.71 -15.52 29.17
C SER A 108 4.04 -14.22 29.90
N ASP A 109 3.15 -13.24 29.84
CA ASP A 109 3.29 -11.96 30.54
C ASP A 109 3.34 -12.17 32.05
N PHE A 110 2.38 -12.92 32.60
CA PHE A 110 2.33 -13.25 34.02
C PHE A 110 3.58 -14.01 34.47
N THR A 111 4.03 -14.99 33.68
CA THR A 111 5.20 -15.80 34.01
C THR A 111 6.49 -14.97 34.03
N LEU A 112 6.65 -14.04 33.08
CA LEU A 112 7.80 -13.13 33.07
C LEU A 112 7.74 -12.13 34.22
N GLN A 113 6.56 -11.59 34.54
CA GLN A 113 6.38 -10.69 35.68
C GLN A 113 6.76 -11.38 36.99
N ASP A 114 6.29 -12.60 37.20
CA ASP A 114 6.63 -13.39 38.38
C ASP A 114 8.12 -13.69 38.45
N CYS A 115 8.73 -14.10 37.32
CA CYS A 115 10.17 -14.31 37.22
C CYS A 115 10.96 -13.06 37.64
N PHE A 116 10.66 -11.89 37.06
CA PHE A 116 11.38 -10.65 37.33
C PHE A 116 11.13 -10.07 38.72
N HIS A 117 10.02 -10.43 39.36
CA HIS A 117 9.73 -10.03 40.74
C HIS A 117 10.67 -10.71 41.75
N HIS A 118 11.13 -11.93 41.44
CA HIS A 118 11.98 -12.72 42.32
C HIS A 118 13.48 -12.58 42.02
N VAL A 119 13.84 -11.81 41.01
CA VAL A 119 15.25 -11.58 40.63
C VAL A 119 15.90 -10.59 41.58
N ASP A 120 17.05 -10.98 42.12
CA ASP A 120 17.93 -10.07 42.85
C ASP A 120 18.73 -9.20 41.87
N TRP A 121 18.21 -8.00 41.59
CA TRP A 121 18.85 -7.04 40.68
C TRP A 121 20.16 -6.47 41.24
N ASP A 122 20.37 -6.51 42.56
CA ASP A 122 21.60 -5.99 43.19
C ASP A 122 22.78 -6.91 42.89
N MET A 123 22.54 -8.21 42.71
CA MET A 123 23.54 -9.17 42.27
C MET A 123 24.21 -8.74 40.96
N PHE A 124 23.44 -8.29 39.96
CA PHE A 124 23.99 -7.83 38.67
C PHE A 124 24.86 -6.58 38.84
N ARG A 125 24.46 -5.68 39.75
CA ARG A 125 25.20 -4.44 40.03
C ARG A 125 26.54 -4.72 40.73
N ILE A 126 26.53 -5.67 41.67
CA ILE A 126 27.74 -6.11 42.38
C ILE A 126 28.67 -6.84 41.41
N ALA A 127 28.12 -7.74 40.58
CA ALA A 127 28.90 -8.53 39.63
C ALA A 127 29.54 -7.70 38.49
N SER A 128 29.02 -6.50 38.25
CA SER A 128 29.55 -5.57 37.24
C SER A 128 30.56 -4.57 37.81
N ASP A 129 30.96 -4.66 39.09
CA ASP A 129 31.92 -3.74 39.73
C ASP A 129 31.58 -2.25 39.53
N ASN A 130 30.28 -1.90 39.49
CA ASN A 130 29.76 -0.57 39.14
C ASN A 130 30.10 -0.07 37.71
N ASN A 131 30.52 -0.96 36.82
CA ASN A 131 30.60 -0.69 35.38
C ASN A 131 29.18 -0.73 34.78
N ILE A 132 28.72 0.42 34.32
CA ILE A 132 27.37 0.59 33.78
C ILE A 132 27.13 -0.21 32.50
N ASP A 133 28.17 -0.37 31.67
CA ASP A 133 28.06 -1.06 30.40
C ASP A 133 27.90 -2.58 30.65
N GLU A 134 28.73 -3.14 31.54
CA GLU A 134 28.64 -4.55 31.94
C GLU A 134 27.34 -4.88 32.67
N TYR A 135 26.84 -3.96 33.50
CA TYR A 135 25.53 -4.09 34.14
C TYR A 135 24.41 -4.15 33.10
N ALA A 136 24.40 -3.21 32.15
CA ALA A 136 23.37 -3.12 31.11
C ALA A 136 23.37 -4.37 30.21
N ASP A 137 24.54 -4.85 29.82
CA ASP A 137 24.68 -6.06 29.00
C ASP A 137 24.18 -7.29 29.75
N SER A 138 24.60 -7.48 31.00
CA SER A 138 24.21 -8.65 31.81
C SER A 138 22.70 -8.69 32.09
N VAL A 139 22.10 -7.55 32.42
CA VAL A 139 20.65 -7.44 32.62
C VAL A 139 19.89 -7.68 31.32
N SER A 140 20.37 -7.12 30.20
CA SER A 140 19.73 -7.30 28.90
C SER A 140 19.79 -8.76 28.43
N GLU A 141 20.91 -9.44 28.64
CA GLU A 141 21.07 -10.86 28.31
C GLU A 141 20.18 -11.75 29.18
N PHE A 142 20.08 -11.46 30.49
CA PHE A 142 19.18 -12.17 31.39
C PHE A 142 17.72 -12.02 30.94
N ILE A 143 17.25 -10.79 30.71
CA ILE A 143 15.88 -10.52 30.24
C ILE A 143 15.63 -11.23 28.90
N ARG A 144 16.57 -11.15 27.96
CA ARG A 144 16.46 -11.83 26.66
C ARG A 144 16.27 -13.33 26.84
N THR A 145 17.06 -13.95 27.70
CA THR A 145 16.99 -15.39 27.99
C THR A 145 15.63 -15.76 28.57
N CYS A 146 15.15 -15.02 29.58
CA CYS A 146 13.82 -15.25 30.14
C CYS A 146 12.71 -15.13 29.08
N VAL A 147 12.79 -14.13 28.20
CA VAL A 147 11.81 -13.95 27.12
C VAL A 147 11.88 -15.11 26.11
N GLU A 148 13.08 -15.57 25.76
CA GLU A 148 13.26 -16.73 24.86
C GLU A 148 12.72 -18.04 25.45
N ASP A 149 12.84 -18.23 26.76
CA ASP A 149 12.36 -19.42 27.46
C ASP A 149 10.84 -19.41 27.66
N VAL A 150 10.25 -18.24 27.93
CA VAL A 150 8.84 -18.12 28.30
C VAL A 150 7.93 -17.83 27.10
N VAL A 151 8.40 -17.05 26.12
CA VAL A 151 7.55 -16.59 25.01
C VAL A 151 7.70 -17.51 23.79
N PRO A 152 6.66 -18.29 23.44
CA PRO A 152 6.77 -19.25 22.36
C PRO A 152 6.91 -18.55 20.99
N ILE A 153 7.69 -19.17 20.11
CA ILE A 153 7.79 -18.77 18.71
C ILE A 153 6.61 -19.36 17.94
N ALA A 154 5.92 -18.51 17.18
CA ALA A 154 4.84 -18.90 16.29
C ALA A 154 5.14 -18.50 14.84
N THR A 155 4.80 -19.39 13.91
CA THR A 155 4.85 -19.08 12.48
C THR A 155 3.55 -18.41 12.05
N ILE A 156 3.66 -17.21 11.50
CA ILE A 156 2.53 -16.47 10.93
C ILE A 156 2.71 -16.29 9.43
N LYS A 157 1.58 -16.27 8.72
CA LYS A 157 1.52 -15.94 7.29
C LYS A 157 1.27 -14.45 7.13
N THR A 158 2.21 -13.76 6.50
CA THR A 158 2.15 -12.31 6.23
C THR A 158 1.94 -12.05 4.75
N PHE A 159 1.19 -11.00 4.43
CA PHE A 159 0.90 -10.61 3.05
C PHE A 159 1.64 -9.32 2.68
N PRO A 160 2.02 -9.11 1.41
CA PRO A 160 2.82 -7.97 0.92
C PRO A 160 2.31 -6.55 1.25
N ASN A 161 1.05 -6.42 1.69
CA ASN A 161 0.45 -5.14 2.12
C ASN A 161 -0.21 -5.22 3.50
N GLN A 162 0.10 -6.26 4.28
CA GLN A 162 -0.40 -6.36 5.64
C GLN A 162 0.32 -5.34 6.52
N LYS A 163 -0.42 -4.31 6.95
CA LYS A 163 0.09 -3.36 7.94
C LYS A 163 0.38 -4.12 9.24
N LEU A 164 1.51 -3.82 9.88
CA LEU A 164 2.00 -4.52 11.07
C LEU A 164 0.99 -4.52 12.22
N TRP A 165 0.17 -3.48 12.33
CA TRP A 165 -0.86 -3.36 13.36
C TRP A 165 -2.12 -4.18 13.09
N ILE A 166 -2.28 -4.80 11.91
CA ILE A 166 -3.45 -5.64 11.61
C ILE A 166 -3.24 -7.05 12.19
N ASP A 167 -3.68 -7.23 13.43
CA ASP A 167 -3.66 -8.50 14.15
C ASP A 167 -4.96 -9.33 13.98
N GLY A 168 -5.04 -10.46 14.68
CA GLY A 168 -6.21 -11.35 14.66
C GLY A 168 -7.50 -10.68 15.15
N SER A 169 -7.41 -9.82 16.17
CA SER A 169 -8.56 -9.13 16.75
C SER A 169 -9.17 -8.12 15.76
N ILE A 170 -8.31 -7.37 15.06
CA ILE A 170 -8.72 -6.41 14.03
C ILE A 170 -9.32 -7.16 12.83
N ARG A 171 -8.74 -8.30 12.44
CA ARG A 171 -9.28 -9.13 11.35
C ARG A 171 -10.66 -9.67 11.65
N VAL A 172 -10.95 -10.05 12.90
CA VAL A 172 -12.29 -10.48 13.29
C VAL A 172 -13.28 -9.31 13.16
N LYS A 173 -12.90 -8.11 13.60
CA LYS A 173 -13.75 -6.90 13.48
C LYS A 173 -13.99 -6.46 12.04
N LEU A 174 -13.05 -6.69 11.13
CA LEU A 174 -13.17 -6.34 9.71
C LEU A 174 -14.04 -7.30 8.88
N LYS A 175 -14.39 -8.47 9.42
CA LYS A 175 -15.25 -9.47 8.77
C LYS A 175 -16.75 -9.30 9.06
N GLY A 176 -17.13 -8.13 9.61
CA GLY A 176 -18.53 -7.77 9.89
C GLY A 176 -19.42 -7.83 8.66
#